data_AF-A0A1C6S9Q5-F1
#
_entry.id   AF-A0A1C6S9Q5-F1
#
_cell.length_a   1.000
_cell.length_b   1.000
_cell.length_c   1.000
_cell.angle_alpha   90.00
_cell.angle_beta   90.00
_cell.angle_gamma   90.00
#
_symmetry.space_group_name_H-M   'P 1'
#
loop_
_entity.id
_entity.type
_entity.pdbx_description
1 polymer ?
#
loop_
_entity_poly.entity_id
_entity_poly.type
_entity_poly.pdbx_seq_one_letter_code
_entity_poly.pdbx_strand_id
1 'polypeptide(L)'
;MSSAHTTAPRVGSLCTGYGGLDMAVELVLGGRLAWYAETDRHATTVLRHRWPSIPNLGDIRTIDWTKVQPVDIVTAGFPCLNDTLGGPSSGGVDAVAG
;
A
#
# COMPACT_ATOMS: atom_id res chain seq x y z
N MET A 1 -6.44 -25.33 -17.88
CA MET A 1 -7.28 -24.25 -18.45
C MET A 1 -8.28 -23.82 -17.40
N SER A 2 -8.63 -22.52 -17.36
CA SER A 2 -9.55 -21.84 -16.41
C SER A 2 -8.85 -21.32 -15.15
N SER A 3 -8.87 -20.02 -14.83
CA SER A 3 -9.99 -19.08 -14.98
C SER A 3 -9.61 -17.80 -15.73
N ALA A 4 -10.46 -17.37 -16.65
CA ALA A 4 -10.40 -16.01 -17.19
C ALA A 4 -10.78 -15.02 -16.08
N HIS A 5 -9.81 -14.26 -15.58
CA HIS A 5 -10.11 -13.04 -14.85
C HIS A 5 -10.48 -11.98 -15.88
N THR A 6 -11.77 -11.88 -16.22
CA THR A 6 -12.28 -10.99 -17.27
C THR A 6 -12.29 -9.50 -16.84
N THR A 7 -11.83 -9.18 -15.63
CA THR A 7 -11.67 -7.81 -15.13
C THR A 7 -10.27 -7.63 -14.54
N ALA A 8 -9.67 -6.46 -14.78
CA ALA A 8 -8.39 -6.06 -14.17
C ALA A 8 -8.43 -6.25 -12.64
N PRO A 9 -7.44 -6.91 -12.02
CA PRO A 9 -7.45 -7.17 -10.59
C PRO A 9 -7.41 -5.86 -9.80
N ARG A 10 -8.23 -5.77 -8.75
CA ARG A 10 -8.25 -4.63 -7.84
C ARG A 10 -7.10 -4.74 -6.86
N VAL A 11 -6.40 -3.64 -6.66
CA VAL A 11 -5.20 -3.59 -5.82
C VAL A 11 -5.47 -2.69 -4.62
N GLY A 12 -5.15 -3.18 -3.43
CA GLY A 12 -5.06 -2.39 -2.21
C GLY A 12 -3.61 -2.25 -1.78
N SER A 13 -3.19 -1.04 -1.42
CA SER A 13 -1.79 -0.76 -1.07
C SER A 13 -1.64 -0.37 0.39
N LEU A 14 -0.69 -1.01 1.08
CA LEU A 14 -0.32 -0.73 2.48
C LEU A 14 1.10 -0.21 2.54
N CYS A 15 1.35 0.82 3.36
CA CYS A 15 2.67 1.45 3.46
C CYS A 15 3.19 1.83 2.06
N THR A 16 2.32 2.53 1.32
CA THR A 16 2.42 2.76 -0.13
C THR A 16 3.70 3.51 -0.53
N GLY A 17 4.25 4.32 0.36
CA GLY A 17 5.36 5.21 0.06
C GLY A 17 5.02 6.09 -1.14
N TYR A 18 5.92 6.20 -2.11
CA TYR A 18 5.66 6.97 -3.33
C TYR A 18 4.83 6.22 -4.40
N GLY A 19 4.37 4.99 -4.12
CA GLY A 19 3.56 4.19 -5.04
C GLY A 19 4.36 3.28 -5.99
N GLY A 20 5.64 3.03 -5.72
CA GLY A 20 6.54 2.24 -6.55
C GLY A 20 6.01 0.85 -6.90
N LEU A 21 5.56 0.11 -5.88
CA LEU A 21 5.03 -1.25 -6.03
C LEU A 21 3.70 -1.26 -6.76
N ASP A 22 2.84 -0.28 -6.51
CA ASP A 22 1.50 -0.21 -7.12
C ASP A 22 1.61 0.02 -8.62
N MET A 23 2.51 0.91 -9.04
CA MET A 23 2.84 1.10 -10.46
C MET A 23 3.34 -0.18 -11.13
N ALA A 24 4.19 -0.95 -10.44
CA ALA A 24 4.69 -2.21 -10.96
C ALA A 24 3.57 -3.24 -11.14
N VAL A 25 2.64 -3.32 -10.17
CA VAL A 25 1.46 -4.21 -10.26
C VAL A 25 0.51 -3.76 -11.38
N GLU A 26 0.22 -2.46 -11.49
CA GLU A 26 -0.59 -1.92 -12.59
C GLU A 26 0.04 -2.27 -13.95
N LEU A 27 1.37 -2.11 -14.08
CA LEU A 27 2.09 -2.34 -15.33
C LEU A 27 2.21 -3.83 -15.71
N VAL A 28 2.56 -4.69 -14.74
CA VAL A 28 2.92 -6.10 -15.01
C VAL A 28 1.70 -7.02 -14.95
N LEU A 29 0.76 -6.74 -14.04
CA LEU A 29 -0.42 -7.58 -13.81
C LEU A 29 -1.70 -6.96 -14.38
N GLY A 30 -1.64 -5.75 -14.93
CA GLY A 30 -2.82 -5.04 -15.41
C GLY A 30 -3.78 -4.66 -14.28
N GLY A 31 -3.28 -4.55 -13.05
CA GLY A 31 -4.09 -4.21 -11.88
C GLY A 31 -4.61 -2.77 -11.90
N ARG A 32 -5.56 -2.48 -11.01
CA ARG A 32 -6.07 -1.12 -10.78
C ARG A 32 -6.07 -0.81 -9.29
N LEU A 33 -5.38 0.26 -8.91
CA LEU A 33 -5.37 0.72 -7.53
C LEU A 33 -6.78 1.17 -7.12
N ALA A 34 -7.29 0.54 -6.07
CA ALA A 34 -8.63 0.78 -5.54
C ALA A 34 -8.56 1.71 -4.33
N TRP A 35 -7.55 1.52 -3.47
CA TRP A 35 -7.26 2.36 -2.31
C TRP A 35 -5.78 2.19 -1.94
N TYR A 36 -5.25 3.16 -1.18
CA TYR A 36 -3.91 3.07 -0.60
C TYR A 36 -3.94 3.52 0.87
N ALA A 37 -2.95 3.13 1.66
CA ALA A 37 -2.82 3.50 3.06
C ALA A 37 -1.39 4.00 3.31
N GLU A 38 -1.27 5.31 3.51
CA GLU A 38 0.00 6.01 3.72
C GLU A 38 -0.17 7.15 4.74
N THR A 39 0.76 7.26 5.69
CA THR A 39 0.75 8.28 6.75
C THR A 39 1.80 9.37 6.54
N ASP A 40 2.87 9.12 5.77
CA ASP A 40 3.88 10.12 5.45
C ASP A 40 3.27 11.24 4.58
N ARG A 41 3.44 12.47 5.03
CA ARG A 41 2.86 13.67 4.40
C ARG A 41 3.44 13.95 3.02
N HIS A 42 4.72 13.65 2.81
CA HIS A 42 5.42 13.95 1.55
C HIS A 42 5.02 12.94 0.48
N ALA A 43 5.02 11.66 0.84
CA ALA A 43 4.47 10.57 0.05
C ALA A 43 3.02 10.83 -0.32
N THR A 44 2.17 11.17 0.67
CA THR A 44 0.76 11.52 0.43
C THR A 44 0.60 12.68 -0.56
N THR A 45 1.49 13.68 -0.55
CA THR A 45 1.46 14.78 -1.52
C THR A 45 1.69 14.28 -2.95
N VAL A 46 2.67 13.40 -3.14
CA VAL A 46 2.94 12.74 -4.44
C VAL A 46 1.78 11.87 -4.87
N LEU A 47 1.25 11.04 -3.95
CA LEU A 47 0.14 10.12 -4.23
C LEU A 47 -1.15 10.86 -4.60
N ARG A 48 -1.47 11.98 -3.95
CA ARG A 48 -2.63 12.81 -4.32
C ARG A 48 -2.51 13.44 -5.71
N HIS A 49 -1.29 13.74 -6.15
CA HIS A 49 -1.07 14.23 -7.52
C HIS A 49 -1.22 13.09 -8.54
N ARG A 50 -0.70 11.90 -8.22
CA ARG A 50 -0.73 10.75 -9.12
C ARG A 50 -2.10 10.08 -9.23
N TRP A 51 -2.79 9.93 -8.10
CA TRP A 51 -4.08 9.25 -7.97
C TRP A 51 -5.09 10.12 -7.21
N PRO A 52 -5.56 11.24 -7.81
CA PRO A 52 -6.42 12.21 -7.13
C PRO A 52 -7.79 11.66 -6.73
N SER A 53 -8.27 10.60 -7.41
CA SER A 53 -9.56 9.97 -7.19
C SER A 53 -9.49 8.71 -6.31
N ILE A 54 -8.29 8.26 -5.93
CA ILE A 54 -8.11 7.04 -5.14
C ILE A 54 -7.98 7.43 -3.67
N PRO A 55 -8.79 6.83 -2.77
CA PRO A 55 -8.77 7.19 -1.36
C PRO A 55 -7.47 6.75 -0.67
N ASN A 56 -6.87 7.66 0.10
CA ASN A 56 -5.91 7.33 1.14
C ASN A 56 -6.68 6.94 2.42
N LEU A 57 -6.52 5.71 2.89
CA LEU A 57 -7.15 5.21 4.11
C LEU A 57 -6.40 5.61 5.38
N GLY A 58 -5.17 6.13 5.26
CA GLY A 58 -4.37 6.62 6.38
C GLY A 58 -3.71 5.50 7.18
N ASP A 59 -3.74 5.62 8.51
CA ASP A 59 -3.05 4.71 9.43
C ASP A 59 -3.73 3.34 9.52
N ILE A 60 -3.05 2.32 8.98
CA ILE A 60 -3.49 0.92 8.95
C ILE A 60 -3.88 0.33 10.31
N ARG A 61 -3.40 0.90 11.42
CA ARG A 61 -3.75 0.47 12.80
C ARG A 61 -5.15 0.90 13.21
N THR A 62 -5.71 1.89 12.53
CA THR A 62 -6.99 2.55 12.89
C THR A 62 -8.10 2.34 11.87
N ILE A 63 -7.79 1.73 10.73
CA ILE A 63 -8.75 1.47 9.65
C ILE A 63 -9.80 0.45 10.12
N ASP A 64 -11.08 0.79 9.92
CA ASP A 64 -12.18 -0.16 9.99
C ASP A 64 -12.27 -0.97 8.68
N TRP A 65 -11.57 -2.11 8.65
CA TRP A 65 -11.47 -2.99 7.48
C TRP A 65 -12.83 -3.55 7.01
N THR A 66 -13.86 -3.54 7.86
CA THR A 66 -15.21 -3.97 7.47
C THR A 66 -15.88 -3.03 6.48
N LYS A 67 -15.40 -1.79 6.38
CA LYS A 67 -15.91 -0.74 5.47
C LYS A 67 -15.03 -0.53 4.24
N VAL A 68 -13.86 -1.17 4.18
CA VAL A 68 -12.94 -1.03 3.06
C VAL A 68 -13.39 -1.94 1.92
N GLN A 69 -13.37 -1.41 0.69
CA GLN A 69 -13.72 -2.22 -0.48
C GLN A 69 -12.76 -3.42 -0.63
N PRO A 70 -13.28 -4.64 -0.86
CA PRO A 70 -12.45 -5.81 -1.13
C PRO A 70 -11.58 -5.63 -2.38
N VAL A 71 -10.41 -6.26 -2.35
CA VAL A 71 -9.41 -6.25 -3.43
C VAL A 71 -8.90 -7.65 -3.69
N ASP A 72 -8.40 -7.89 -4.91
CA ASP A 72 -7.89 -9.19 -5.34
C ASP A 72 -6.40 -9.35 -4.96
N ILE A 73 -5.67 -8.23 -4.90
CA ILE A 73 -4.25 -8.17 -4.60
C ILE A 73 -4.02 -7.12 -3.50
N VAL A 74 -3.22 -7.49 -2.50
CA VAL A 74 -2.68 -6.55 -1.51
C VAL A 74 -1.18 -6.39 -1.73
N THR A 75 -0.74 -5.16 -1.95
CA THR A 75 0.67 -4.76 -1.95
C THR A 75 1.03 -4.19 -0.59
N ALA A 76 2.24 -4.48 -0.09
CA ALA A 76 2.68 -3.98 1.20
C ALA A 76 4.16 -3.59 1.15
N GLY A 77 4.44 -2.29 1.20
CA GLY A 77 5.79 -1.71 1.20
C GLY A 77 6.36 -1.51 2.60
N PHE A 78 6.20 -2.48 3.50
CA PHE A 78 6.70 -2.33 4.88
C PHE A 78 8.21 -2.08 4.88
N PRO A 79 8.71 -1.16 5.73
CA PRO A 79 10.12 -0.83 5.79
C PRO A 79 10.93 -2.09 6.16
N CYS A 80 11.97 -2.37 5.37
CA CYS A 80 12.91 -3.46 5.60
C CYS A 80 13.83 -3.23 6.82
N LEU A 81 13.46 -2.37 7.78
CA LEU A 81 14.35 -1.92 8.85
C LEU A 81 14.42 -2.93 10.01
N ASN A 82 14.95 -4.11 9.70
CA ASN A 82 15.58 -5.06 10.61
C ASN A 82 16.36 -5.98 9.66
N ASP A 83 17.60 -5.66 9.24
CA ASP A 83 18.78 -6.35 9.82
C ASP A 83 20.14 -5.74 9.37
N THR A 84 20.18 -4.57 8.71
CA THR A 84 21.48 -3.98 8.33
C THR A 84 22.01 -3.04 9.42
N LEU A 85 22.92 -3.58 10.24
CA LEU A 85 23.94 -2.92 11.07
C LEU A 85 23.47 -2.27 12.39
N GLY A 86 23.36 -3.08 13.45
CA GLY A 86 24.01 -2.76 14.74
C GLY A 86 23.25 -1.97 15.83
N GLY A 87 21.93 -2.06 15.93
CA GLY A 87 21.15 -1.48 17.06
C GLY A 87 20.22 -2.49 17.73
N PRO A 88 19.92 -2.39 19.04
CA PRO A 88 19.12 -3.39 19.76
C PRO A 88 17.70 -3.49 19.20
N SER A 89 17.29 -4.74 18.99
CA SER A 89 16.05 -5.17 18.34
C SER A 89 14.81 -4.64 19.05
N SER A 90 14.21 -3.59 18.49
CA SER A 90 12.84 -3.18 18.80
C SER A 90 11.98 -3.63 17.63
N GLY A 91 11.65 -4.94 17.60
CA GLY A 91 10.96 -5.54 16.48
C GLY A 91 9.66 -4.82 16.17
N GLY A 92 9.49 -4.39 14.91
CA GLY A 92 8.21 -4.28 14.20
C GLY A 92 7.07 -3.42 14.76
N VAL A 93 7.18 -2.77 15.93
CA VAL A 93 6.04 -2.07 16.55
C VAL A 93 6.18 -0.55 16.64
N ASP A 94 7.37 0.01 16.42
CA ASP A 94 7.64 1.42 16.77
C ASP A 94 8.07 2.35 15.62
N ALA A 95 7.72 2.03 14.36
CA ALA A 95 8.09 2.89 13.21
C ALA A 95 6.98 3.85 12.72
N VAL A 96 5.83 3.95 13.39
CA VAL A 96 4.69 4.79 12.94
C VAL A 96 4.42 5.97 13.90
N ALA A 97 5.47 6.58 14.44
CA ALA A 97 5.39 7.79 15.24
C ALA A 97 6.20 8.92 14.57
N GLY A 98 5.48 9.85 13.96
CA GLY A 98 6.03 11.06 13.35
C GLY A 98 4.95 11.87 12.64
#